data_AF-A0A150FVH2-F1
#
_entry.id   AF-A0A150FVH2-F1
#
_cell.length_a   1.000
_cell.length_b   1.000
_cell.length_c   1.000
_cell.angle_alpha   90.00
_cell.angle_beta   90.00
_cell.angle_gamma   90.00
#
_symmetry.space_group_name_H-M   'P 1'
#
loop_
_entity.id
_entity.type
_entity.pdbx_description
1 polymer ?
#
loop_
_entity_poly.entity_id
_entity_poly.type
_entity_poly.pdbx_seq_one_letter_code
_entity_poly.pdbx_strand_id
1 'polypeptide(L)'
;MRLWQGAHFSKRNGWRFIIGFDDACHFKPFCTNPRRLEHASPLAQELAAEVEFVVDRFHFDEGHMGAYYATECSPYRPEVKERLEKANMSVAEQRFSWLRRYQHVFRHMNAACFNFMLLVLADLLQETYKLGARG
;
A
#
# COMPACT_ATOMS: atom_id res chain seq x y z
N MET A 1 5.28 39.66 4.55
CA MET A 1 4.74 38.52 3.79
C MET A 1 5.88 37.92 2.98
N ARG A 2 6.62 36.95 3.54
CA ARG A 2 7.74 36.27 2.87
C ARG A 2 7.29 34.87 2.47
N LEU A 3 7.24 34.63 1.17
CA LEU A 3 7.08 33.31 0.57
C LEU A 3 8.30 32.47 0.97
N TRP A 4 8.07 31.39 1.74
CA TRP A 4 9.11 30.40 2.03
C TRP A 4 9.30 29.52 0.78
N GLN A 5 10.22 29.95 -0.08
CA GLN A 5 10.97 29.05 -0.95
C GLN A 5 12.02 28.36 -0.08
N GLY A 6 11.84 27.08 0.22
CA GLY A 6 12.77 26.41 1.14
C GLY A 6 12.39 24.98 1.50
N ALA A 7 12.42 24.08 0.52
CA ALA A 7 12.86 22.70 0.67
C ALA A 7 13.04 22.08 -0.72
N HIS A 8 14.10 22.47 -1.43
CA HIS A 8 14.61 21.67 -2.53
C HIS A 8 15.20 20.38 -1.95
N PHE A 9 14.41 19.32 -1.83
CA PHE A 9 14.92 17.96 -1.75
C PHE A 9 15.21 17.49 -3.19
N SER A 10 16.36 17.90 -3.71
CA SER A 10 16.91 17.37 -4.96
C SER A 10 18.15 16.53 -4.67
N LYS A 11 17.95 15.24 -4.40
CA LYS A 11 18.88 14.13 -4.73
C LYS A 11 18.10 12.83 -5.00
N ARG A 12 17.67 12.66 -6.26
CA ARG A 12 17.48 11.42 -7.04
C ARG A 12 17.23 10.11 -6.24
N ASN A 13 15.95 9.85 -5.94
CA ASN A 13 15.27 8.58 -5.62
C ASN A 13 16.11 7.44 -5.01
N GLY A 14 16.78 7.69 -3.89
CA GLY A 14 17.48 6.69 -3.07
C GLY A 14 16.58 5.68 -2.35
N TRP A 15 15.35 5.46 -2.83
CA TRP A 15 14.41 4.53 -2.23
C TRP A 15 14.73 3.10 -2.65
N ARG A 16 15.06 2.30 -1.64
CA ARG A 16 15.31 0.87 -1.80
C ARG A 16 14.04 0.15 -2.24
N PHE A 17 12.90 0.51 -1.65
CA PHE A 17 11.62 -0.15 -1.88
C PHE A 17 10.56 0.82 -2.40
N ILE A 18 9.61 0.28 -3.17
CA ILE A 18 8.36 0.98 -3.54
C ILE A 18 7.22 0.10 -3.04
N ILE A 19 6.31 0.68 -2.26
CA ILE A 19 5.15 -0.02 -1.73
C ILE A 19 3.89 0.67 -2.24
N GLY A 20 2.99 -0.12 -2.84
CA GLY A 20 1.69 0.33 -3.37
C GLY A 20 0.51 -0.22 -2.57
N PHE A 21 -0.43 0.64 -2.17
CA PHE A 21 -1.70 0.26 -1.54
C PHE A 21 -2.73 1.41 -1.53
N ASP A 22 -4.00 1.07 -1.33
CA ASP A 22 -5.21 1.91 -1.47
C ASP A 22 -5.10 3.27 -0.77
N ASP A 23 -4.67 3.26 0.49
CA ASP A 23 -4.63 4.42 1.39
C ASP A 23 -3.23 5.04 1.55
N ALA A 24 -2.31 4.72 0.64
CA ALA A 24 -0.93 5.18 0.75
C ALA A 24 -0.79 6.71 0.77
N CYS A 25 -1.78 7.43 0.24
CA CYS A 25 -1.82 8.88 0.27
C CYS A 25 -2.11 9.50 1.63
N HIS A 26 -2.69 8.75 2.56
CA HIS A 26 -2.85 9.16 3.95
C HIS A 26 -1.60 8.81 4.76
N PHE A 27 -1.00 7.65 4.45
CA PHE A 27 0.18 7.16 5.15
C PHE A 27 1.46 7.91 4.77
N LYS A 28 1.65 8.24 3.49
CA LYS A 28 2.85 8.93 3.01
C LYS A 28 3.06 10.27 3.72
N PRO A 29 2.10 11.21 3.80
CA PRO A 29 2.26 12.44 4.58
C PRO A 29 2.52 12.18 6.06
N PHE A 30 1.95 11.11 6.63
CA PHE A 30 2.22 10.76 8.02
C PHE A 30 3.70 10.42 8.23
N CYS A 31 4.27 9.60 7.33
CA CYS A 31 5.66 9.18 7.39
C CYS A 31 6.65 10.26 6.94
N THR A 32 6.32 11.10 5.96
CA THR A 32 7.28 12.01 5.34
C THR A 32 7.17 13.46 5.81
N ASN A 33 6.18 13.80 6.67
CA ASN A 33 6.05 15.15 7.18
C ASN A 33 7.20 15.49 8.15
N PRO A 34 8.04 16.48 7.85
CA PRO A 34 9.21 16.80 8.68
C PRO A 34 8.85 17.13 10.14
N ARG A 35 7.71 17.79 10.37
CA ARG A 35 7.24 18.14 11.73
C ARG A 35 6.83 16.91 12.55
N ARG A 36 6.50 15.80 11.89
CA ARG A 36 6.13 14.55 12.55
C ARG A 36 7.33 13.62 12.69
N LEU A 37 8.21 13.62 11.69
CA LEU A 37 9.44 12.82 11.66
C LEU A 37 10.36 13.09 12.86
N GLU A 38 10.45 14.35 13.30
CA GLU A 38 11.22 14.73 14.50
C GLU A 38 10.77 14.00 15.77
N HIS A 39 9.50 13.62 15.85
CA HIS A 39 8.90 12.91 16.97
C HIS A 39 8.52 11.46 16.64
N ALA A 40 8.86 10.99 15.44
CA ALA A 40 8.51 9.67 14.98
C ALA A 40 9.45 8.61 15.60
N SER A 41 8.97 7.38 15.66
CA SER A 41 9.81 6.26 16.07
C SER A 41 10.95 6.03 15.05
N PRO A 42 12.07 5.41 15.47
CA PRO A 42 13.17 5.08 14.55
C PRO A 42 12.69 4.31 13.30
N LEU A 43 11.74 3.39 13.47
CA LEU A 43 11.16 2.63 12.37
C LEU A 43 10.43 3.53 11.35
N ALA A 44 9.67 4.51 11.81
CA ALA A 44 8.97 5.42 10.91
C ALA A 44 9.95 6.32 10.13
N GLN A 45 11.06 6.71 10.76
CA GLN A 45 12.15 7.45 10.10
C GLN A 45 12.87 6.59 9.05
N GLU A 46 13.15 5.32 9.36
CA GLU A 46 13.73 4.35 8.42
C GLU A 46 12.81 4.12 7.22
N LEU A 47 11.51 3.87 7.47
CA LEU A 47 10.52 3.70 6.43
C LEU A 47 10.44 4.93 5.52
N ALA A 48 10.44 6.13 6.08
CA ALA A 48 10.41 7.37 5.30
C ALA A 48 11.69 7.59 4.46
N ALA A 49 12.83 7.04 4.87
CA ALA A 49 14.10 7.15 4.16
C ALA A 49 14.24 6.10 3.04
N GLU A 50 13.79 4.87 3.28
CA GLU A 50 14.03 3.74 2.37
C GLU A 50 12.87 3.43 1.42
N VAL A 51 11.65 3.85 1.75
CA VAL A 51 10.42 3.43 1.06
C VAL A 51 9.75 4.60 0.36
N GLU A 52 9.45 4.42 -0.92
CA GLU A 52 8.49 5.27 -1.63
C GLU A 52 7.11 4.65 -1.59
N PHE A 53 6.14 5.44 -1.12
CA PHE A 53 4.74 5.04 -1.06
C PHE A 53 3.99 5.57 -2.27
N VAL A 54 3.28 4.69 -2.95
CA VAL A 54 2.41 5.00 -4.08
C VAL A 54 1.02 4.44 -3.80
N VAL A 55 -0.01 5.03 -4.38
CA VAL A 55 -1.33 4.42 -4.36
C VAL A 55 -1.39 3.36 -5.44
N ASP A 56 -2.11 2.26 -5.20
CA ASP A 56 -2.30 1.26 -6.25
C ASP A 56 -3.08 1.87 -7.43
N ARG A 57 -2.94 1.24 -8.61
CA ARG A 57 -3.54 1.77 -9.84
C ARG A 57 -5.05 1.75 -9.81
N PHE A 58 -5.65 0.74 -9.21
CA PHE A 58 -7.10 0.59 -9.18
C PHE A 58 -7.72 1.73 -8.36
N HIS A 59 -7.25 1.96 -7.13
CA HIS A 59 -7.74 3.09 -6.32
C HIS A 59 -7.36 4.45 -6.90
N PHE A 60 -6.25 4.54 -7.64
CA PHE A 60 -5.89 5.75 -8.37
C PHE A 60 -6.83 6.08 -9.50
N ASP A 61 -7.22 5.09 -10.28
CA ASP A 61 -8.10 5.28 -11.41
C ASP A 61 -9.57 5.48 -10.96
N GLU A 62 -9.99 4.90 -9.82
CA GLU A 62 -11.34 5.07 -9.25
C GLU A 62 -11.59 6.42 -8.55
N GLY A 63 -10.52 7.15 -8.23
CA GLY A 63 -10.61 8.57 -7.87
C GLY A 63 -10.36 8.87 -6.40
N HIS A 64 -9.11 9.22 -6.12
CA HIS A 64 -8.70 9.91 -4.90
C HIS A 64 -8.38 11.37 -5.23
N MET A 65 -9.21 12.32 -4.78
CA MET A 65 -9.28 13.68 -5.34
C MET A 65 -8.38 14.74 -4.68
N GLY A 66 -7.24 14.35 -4.11
CA GLY A 66 -6.31 15.31 -3.48
C GLY A 66 -5.28 15.89 -4.47
N ALA A 67 -4.97 17.18 -4.39
CA ALA A 67 -3.85 17.74 -5.17
C ALA A 67 -2.50 17.05 -4.83
N TYR A 68 -2.25 16.80 -3.53
CA TYR A 68 -1.09 16.04 -3.07
C TYR A 68 -1.09 14.59 -3.59
N TYR A 69 -2.27 13.99 -3.71
CA TYR A 69 -2.43 12.62 -4.18
C TYR A 69 -1.92 12.44 -5.62
N ALA A 70 -2.36 13.33 -6.52
CA ALA A 70 -2.03 13.25 -7.94
C ALA A 70 -0.54 13.48 -8.21
N THR A 71 0.14 14.28 -7.39
CA THR A 71 1.55 14.64 -7.59
C THR A 71 2.50 13.75 -6.81
N GLU A 72 2.18 13.42 -5.55
CA GLU A 72 3.08 12.76 -4.61
C GLU A 72 2.71 11.33 -4.28
N CYS A 73 1.57 10.81 -4.76
CA CYS A 73 1.16 9.42 -4.50
C CYS A 73 0.86 8.64 -5.79
N SER A 74 0.88 9.29 -6.96
CA SER A 74 0.56 8.62 -8.23
C SER A 74 1.48 7.44 -8.54
N PRO A 75 0.96 6.30 -9.02
CA PRO A 75 1.79 5.20 -9.52
C PRO A 75 2.33 5.46 -10.93
N TYR A 76 1.91 6.55 -11.58
CA TYR A 76 2.24 6.89 -12.97
C TYR A 76 3.36 7.91 -13.12
N ARG A 77 3.92 8.40 -12.01
CA ARG A 77 5.00 9.40 -12.04
C ARG A 77 6.27 8.80 -12.64
N PRO A 78 7.04 9.57 -13.43
CA PRO A 78 8.26 9.09 -14.08
C PRO A 78 9.23 8.38 -13.13
N GLU A 79 9.30 8.83 -11.87
CA GLU A 79 10.18 8.36 -10.82
C GLU A 79 9.99 6.89 -10.41
N VAL A 80 8.75 6.40 -10.50
CA VAL A 80 8.35 5.07 -10.01
C VAL A 80 7.77 4.18 -11.11
N LYS A 81 7.27 4.79 -12.20
CA LYS A 81 6.52 4.11 -13.26
C LYS A 81 7.28 2.93 -13.85
N GLU A 82 8.56 3.10 -14.17
CA GLU A 82 9.38 2.03 -14.78
C GLU A 82 9.49 0.81 -13.86
N ARG A 83 9.71 1.02 -12.56
CA ARG A 83 9.80 -0.06 -11.57
C ARG A 83 8.46 -0.75 -11.32
N LEU A 84 7.36 -0.01 -11.48
CA LEU A 84 6.01 -0.51 -11.25
C LEU A 84 5.36 -1.10 -12.50
N GLU A 85 5.91 -0.90 -13.70
CA GLU A 85 5.26 -1.27 -14.96
C GLU A 85 4.81 -2.73 -14.99
N LYS A 86 5.67 -3.63 -14.51
CA LYS A 86 5.40 -5.08 -14.43
C LYS A 86 4.76 -5.52 -13.11
N ALA A 87 4.61 -4.62 -12.14
CA ALA A 87 4.04 -4.94 -10.84
C ALA A 87 2.52 -5.09 -10.95
N ASN A 88 2.00 -6.23 -10.47
CA ASN A 88 0.56 -6.42 -10.29
C ASN A 88 0.10 -5.68 -9.03
N MET A 89 -0.16 -4.39 -9.18
CA MET A 89 -0.56 -3.53 -8.06
C MET A 89 -1.98 -3.79 -7.57
N SER A 90 -2.82 -4.46 -8.37
CA SER A 90 -4.22 -4.76 -8.03
C SER A 90 -4.43 -6.22 -7.59
N VAL A 91 -3.38 -6.83 -7.04
CA VAL A 91 -3.41 -8.24 -6.60
C VAL A 91 -4.39 -8.43 -5.43
N ALA A 92 -4.55 -7.42 -4.58
CA ALA A 92 -5.49 -7.44 -3.48
C ALA A 92 -6.93 -7.50 -4.02
N GLU A 93 -7.30 -6.62 -4.94
CA GLU A 93 -8.63 -6.53 -5.56
C GLU A 93 -8.95 -7.80 -6.34
N GLN A 94 -7.96 -8.35 -7.05
CA GLN A 94 -8.10 -9.63 -7.75
C GLN A 94 -8.45 -10.76 -6.76
N ARG A 95 -7.75 -10.85 -5.62
CA ARG A 95 -8.04 -11.84 -4.57
C ARG A 95 -9.38 -11.56 -3.88
N PHE A 96 -9.67 -10.31 -3.60
CA PHE A 96 -10.92 -9.90 -2.97
C PHE A 96 -12.12 -10.06 -3.89
N SER A 97 -11.96 -10.02 -5.21
CA SER A 97 -13.03 -10.31 -6.16
C SER A 97 -13.60 -11.71 -5.98
N TRP A 98 -12.73 -12.69 -5.65
CA TRP A 98 -13.13 -14.05 -5.33
C TRP A 98 -13.92 -14.09 -4.02
N LEU A 99 -13.41 -13.43 -2.97
CA LEU A 99 -14.03 -13.35 -1.63
C LEU A 99 -15.35 -12.58 -1.62
N ARG A 100 -15.48 -11.54 -2.45
CA ARG A 100 -16.67 -10.68 -2.54
C ARG A 100 -17.93 -11.47 -2.84
N ARG A 101 -17.82 -12.59 -3.58
CA ARG A 101 -18.95 -13.49 -3.86
C ARG A 101 -19.57 -14.08 -2.59
N TYR A 102 -18.80 -14.16 -1.51
CA TYR A 102 -19.20 -14.67 -0.20
C TYR A 102 -19.44 -13.56 0.82
N GLN A 103 -19.54 -12.28 0.41
CA GLN A 103 -19.75 -11.14 1.31
C GLN A 103 -20.95 -11.32 2.26
N HIS A 104 -21.99 -12.05 1.83
CA HIS A 104 -23.17 -12.36 2.63
C HIS A 104 -22.85 -13.24 3.86
N VAL A 105 -21.80 -14.06 3.77
CA VAL A 105 -21.29 -14.88 4.89
C VAL A 105 -20.52 -13.99 5.88
N PHE A 106 -19.76 -13.02 5.38
CA PHE A 106 -18.86 -12.19 6.20
C PHE A 106 -19.55 -10.98 6.84
N ARG A 107 -20.69 -10.52 6.30
CA ARG A 107 -21.42 -9.31 6.72
C ARG A 107 -21.64 -9.18 8.23
N HIS A 108 -21.82 -10.29 8.93
CA HIS A 108 -22.17 -10.32 10.35
C HIS A 108 -21.02 -10.80 11.25
N MET A 109 -19.84 -11.02 10.69
CA MET A 109 -18.67 -11.44 11.47
C MET A 109 -18.06 -10.23 12.17
N ASN A 110 -17.78 -10.38 13.46
CA ASN A 110 -16.87 -9.46 14.15
C ASN A 110 -15.41 -9.74 13.74
N ALA A 111 -14.49 -8.84 14.10
CA ALA A 111 -13.07 -8.95 13.74
C ALA A 111 -12.43 -10.27 14.21
N ALA A 112 -12.81 -10.79 15.38
CA ALA A 112 -12.28 -12.05 15.90
C ALA A 112 -12.74 -13.25 15.05
N CYS A 113 -14.02 -13.32 14.72
CA CYS A 113 -14.57 -14.38 13.86
C CYS A 113 -13.97 -14.32 12.45
N PHE A 114 -13.78 -13.12 11.90
CA PHE A 114 -13.15 -12.94 10.59
C PHE A 114 -11.68 -13.41 10.60
N ASN A 115 -10.89 -13.01 11.60
CA ASN A 115 -9.50 -13.44 11.73
C ASN A 115 -9.38 -14.96 11.94
N PHE A 116 -10.26 -15.56 12.76
CA PHE A 116 -10.28 -17.01 12.94
C PHE A 116 -10.58 -17.75 11.63
N MET A 117 -11.53 -17.26 10.85
CA MET A 117 -11.88 -17.83 9.55
C MET A 117 -10.73 -17.73 8.54
N LEU A 118 -9.97 -16.63 8.51
CA LEU A 118 -8.75 -16.53 7.71
C LEU A 118 -7.69 -17.56 8.11
N LEU A 119 -7.51 -17.82 9.41
CA LEU A 119 -6.58 -18.84 9.90
C LEU A 119 -7.01 -20.25 9.45
N VAL A 120 -8.30 -20.58 9.55
CA VAL A 120 -8.83 -21.87 9.08
C VAL A 120 -8.64 -22.03 7.57
N LEU A 121 -8.92 -20.99 6.78
CA LEU A 121 -8.70 -21.03 5.33
C LEU A 121 -7.21 -21.19 4.97
N ALA A 122 -6.31 -20.55 5.71
CA ALA A 122 -4.87 -20.68 5.50
C ALA A 122 -4.38 -22.11 5.82
N ASP A 123 -4.89 -22.72 6.89
CA ASP A 123 -4.57 -24.10 7.27
C ASP A 123 -5.06 -25.11 6.22
N LEU A 124 -6.33 -24.99 5.81
CA LEU A 124 -6.90 -25.81 4.73
C LEU A 124 -6.12 -25.66 3.42
N LEU A 125 -5.74 -24.42 3.07
CA LEU A 125 -4.94 -24.16 1.88
C LEU A 125 -3.58 -24.88 1.96
N GLN A 126 -2.91 -24.83 3.11
CA GLN A 126 -1.65 -25.53 3.35
C GLN A 126 -1.79 -27.05 3.23
N GLU A 127 -2.90 -27.64 3.71
CA GLU A 127 -3.20 -29.06 3.52
C GLU A 127 -3.37 -29.42 2.04
N THR A 128 -4.10 -28.62 1.25
CA THR A 128 -4.22 -28.84 -0.19
C THR A 128 -2.87 -28.75 -0.92
N TYR A 129 -1.99 -27.82 -0.55
CA TYR A 129 -0.64 -27.75 -1.13
C TYR A 129 0.21 -28.98 -0.78
N LYS A 130 0.11 -29.50 0.45
CA LYS A 130 0.79 -30.75 0.86
C LYS A 130 0.29 -31.97 0.08
N LEU A 131 -0.98 -31.98 -0.32
CA LEU A 131 -1.56 -33.04 -1.16
C LEU A 131 -1.11 -32.93 -2.61
N GLY A 132 -1.03 -31.71 -3.17
CA GLY A 132 -0.55 -31.48 -4.54
C GLY A 132 0.94 -31.78 -4.76
N ALA A 133 1.77 -31.70 -3.71
CA ALA A 133 3.19 -32.01 -3.76
C ALA A 133 3.52 -33.52 -3.69
N ARG A 134 2.50 -34.38 -3.59
CA ARG A 134 2.63 -35.85 -3.58
C ARG A 134 2.26 -36.51 -4.91
N GLY A 135 1.98 -35.72 -5.96
CA GLY A 135 1.69 -36.17 -7.32
C GLY A 135 2.90 -36.03 -8.24
#